data_AF-A0A180GNS5-F1
#
_entry.id   AF-A0A180GNS5-F1
#
_cell.length_a   1.000
_cell.length_b   1.000
_cell.length_c   1.000
_cell.angle_alpha   90.00
_cell.angle_beta   90.00
_cell.angle_gamma   90.00
#
_symmetry.space_group_name_H-M   'P 1'
#
loop_
_entity.id
_entity.type
_entity.pdbx_description
1 polymer ?
#
loop_
_entity_poly.entity_id
_entity_poly.type
_entity_poly.pdbx_seq_one_letter_code
_entity_poly.pdbx_strand_id
1 'polypeptide(L)'
;MSDCAQAIKTAVSLSFEYLMDQAPLHFWCVFHVIKAVKAKALVYLGRRSLEAVEDFQQVLYSSTYPDSRMMIFLSKWRQVRPAFADYVDSQWYTHIQHWSKFYRTTAYQGIDTNNYVEAWHNVLKSRYLKPSTRLRIDEVIQIFCEVVEPKYSRKTCQVNTGFVKQTTNRFQQKAKRRADAIAKGYLELIGAKVCRFANHPTGVAEGRL
;
A
#
# COMPACT_ATOMS: atom_id res chain seq x y z
N MET A 1 1.70 5.87 4.88
CA MET A 1 2.62 5.45 3.80
C MET A 1 2.64 6.54 2.75
N SER A 2 3.81 6.92 2.22
CA SER A 2 3.95 7.99 1.23
C SER A 2 4.91 7.60 0.11
N ASP A 3 5.18 8.52 -0.80
CA ASP A 3 6.32 8.41 -1.71
C ASP A 3 7.63 8.34 -0.92
N CYS A 4 8.66 7.74 -1.53
CA CYS A 4 10.00 7.58 -0.95
C CYS A 4 10.84 8.86 -1.09
N ALA A 5 10.30 10.00 -0.65
CA ALA A 5 10.95 11.30 -0.74
C ALA A 5 11.42 11.78 0.64
N GLN A 6 12.68 12.22 0.72
CA GLN A 6 13.27 12.69 1.98
C GLN A 6 12.54 13.91 2.55
N ALA A 7 12.08 14.83 1.70
CA ALA A 7 11.32 15.99 2.14
C ALA A 7 10.02 15.58 2.87
N ILE A 8 9.33 14.53 2.40
CA ILE A 8 8.13 14.00 3.07
C ILE A 8 8.52 13.34 4.39
N LYS A 9 9.59 12.54 4.42
CA LYS A 9 10.11 11.95 5.67
C LYS A 9 10.37 13.04 6.72
N THR A 10 11.13 14.07 6.36
CA THR A 10 11.44 15.19 7.26
C THR A 10 10.19 15.92 7.72
N ALA A 11 9.26 16.23 6.81
CA ALA A 11 8.01 16.90 7.16
C ALA A 11 7.16 16.07 8.14
N VAL A 12 7.05 14.75 7.93
CA VAL A 12 6.33 13.85 8.84
C VAL A 12 7.02 13.81 10.20
N SER A 13 8.34 13.66 10.25
CA SER A 13 9.09 13.65 11.52
C SER A 13 8.87 14.94 12.32
N LEU A 14 9.00 16.11 11.68
CA LEU A 14 8.79 17.41 12.33
C LEU A 14 7.34 17.61 12.79
N SER A 15 6.37 17.17 11.97
CA SER A 15 4.94 17.37 12.28
C SER A 15 4.47 16.56 13.49
N PHE A 16 5.14 15.46 13.80
CA PHE A 16 4.77 14.54 14.87
C PHE A 16 5.84 14.38 15.95
N GLU A 17 6.86 15.24 15.96
CA GLU A 17 7.99 15.15 16.90
C GLU A 17 7.53 15.18 18.36
N TYR A 18 6.53 16.00 18.67
CA TYR A 18 5.96 16.15 20.01
C TYR A 18 5.32 14.87 20.57
N LEU A 19 5.01 13.89 19.71
CA LEU A 19 4.43 12.62 20.12
C LEU A 19 5.47 11.57 20.53
N MET A 20 6.76 11.81 20.25
CA MET A 20 7.85 10.86 20.52
C MET A 20 7.48 9.43 20.09
N ASP A 21 7.43 8.47 21.02
CA ASP A 21 7.11 7.06 20.75
C ASP A 21 5.66 6.83 20.30
N GLN A 22 4.77 7.81 20.47
CA GLN A 22 3.40 7.76 19.98
C GLN A 22 3.27 8.29 18.54
N ALA A 23 4.36 8.77 17.94
CA ALA A 23 4.34 9.25 16.56
C ALA A 23 3.94 8.12 15.59
N PRO A 24 3.16 8.44 14.53
CA PRO A 24 2.75 7.44 13.56
C PRO A 24 3.97 6.88 12.81
N LEU A 25 4.04 5.56 12.70
CA LEU A 25 5.07 4.90 11.88
C LEU A 25 4.95 5.33 10.41
N HIS A 26 6.04 5.89 9.89
CA HIS A 26 6.13 6.36 8.52
C HIS A 26 6.79 5.32 7.61
N PHE A 27 6.03 4.81 6.64
CA PHE A 27 6.53 3.82 5.66
C PHE A 27 6.54 4.39 4.24
N TRP A 28 7.47 3.93 3.42
CA TRP A 28 7.57 4.28 2.00
C TRP A 28 6.83 3.29 1.11
N CYS A 29 6.23 3.83 0.05
CA CYS A 29 5.55 3.06 -0.99
C CYS A 29 6.55 2.18 -1.74
N VAL A 30 6.33 0.87 -1.69
CA VAL A 30 7.20 -0.13 -2.32
C VAL A 30 7.33 0.10 -3.82
N PHE A 31 6.26 0.54 -4.49
CA PHE A 31 6.30 0.86 -5.91
C PHE A 31 7.30 1.99 -6.22
N HIS A 32 7.29 3.07 -5.43
CA HIS A 32 8.20 4.19 -5.61
C HIS A 32 9.66 3.83 -5.31
N VAL A 33 9.89 3.03 -4.27
CA VAL A 33 11.22 2.51 -3.95
C VAL A 33 11.77 1.72 -5.15
N ILE A 34 11.00 0.75 -5.66
CA ILE A 34 11.43 -0.05 -6.83
C ILE A 34 11.61 0.81 -8.08
N LYS A 35 10.73 1.78 -8.33
CA LYS A 35 10.86 2.70 -9.47
C LYS A 35 12.15 3.51 -9.39
N ALA A 36 12.49 4.04 -8.21
CA ALA A 36 13.71 4.81 -7.98
C ALA A 36 14.97 3.94 -8.12
N VAL A 37 14.97 2.73 -7.55
CA VAL A 37 16.07 1.77 -7.70
C VAL A 37 16.26 1.37 -9.16
N LYS A 38 15.20 1.04 -9.89
CA LYS A 38 15.26 0.73 -11.33
C LYS A 38 15.93 1.85 -12.13
N ALA A 39 15.52 3.10 -11.90
CA ALA A 39 16.08 4.26 -12.60
C ALA A 39 17.59 4.40 -12.34
N LYS A 40 18.03 4.27 -11.08
CA LYS A 40 19.44 4.40 -10.73
C LYS A 40 20.28 3.18 -11.13
N ALA A 41 19.73 1.97 -11.01
CA ALA A 41 20.38 0.76 -11.49
C ALA A 41 20.63 0.83 -13.01
N LEU A 42 19.67 1.34 -13.79
CA LEU A 42 19.86 1.56 -15.22
C LEU A 42 21.03 2.50 -15.50
N VAL A 43 21.10 3.62 -14.80
CA VAL A 43 22.16 4.63 -14.95
C VAL A 43 23.55 4.08 -14.57
N TYR A 44 23.65 3.38 -13.44
CA TYR A 44 24.95 2.93 -12.93
C TYR A 44 25.43 1.60 -13.50
N LEU A 45 24.52 0.69 -13.87
CA LEU A 45 24.83 -0.71 -14.16
C LEU A 45 24.45 -1.15 -15.58
N GLY A 46 23.69 -0.34 -16.33
CA GLY A 46 23.29 -0.63 -17.71
C GLY A 46 22.64 -2.02 -17.84
N ARG A 47 23.32 -2.95 -18.53
CA ARG A 47 22.83 -4.31 -18.79
C ARG A 47 22.56 -5.13 -17.53
N ARG A 48 23.25 -4.83 -16.41
CA ARG A 48 23.08 -5.53 -15.13
C ARG A 48 21.99 -4.93 -14.24
N SER A 49 21.26 -3.93 -14.74
CA SER A 49 20.21 -3.26 -13.97
C SER A 49 19.08 -4.19 -13.55
N LEU A 50 18.68 -5.14 -14.41
CA LEU A 50 17.62 -6.10 -14.09
C LEU A 50 18.03 -7.00 -12.91
N GLU A 51 19.23 -7.57 -12.96
CA GLU A 51 19.81 -8.40 -11.89
C GLU A 51 19.85 -7.63 -10.55
N ALA A 52 20.30 -6.38 -10.57
CA ALA A 52 20.34 -5.56 -9.35
C ALA A 52 18.95 -5.26 -8.78
N VAL A 53 17.96 -5.08 -9.64
CA VAL A 53 16.58 -4.83 -9.20
C VAL A 53 15.96 -6.09 -8.62
N GLU A 54 16.21 -7.25 -9.22
CA GLU A 54 15.75 -8.55 -8.70
C GLU A 54 16.38 -8.85 -7.34
N ASP A 55 17.69 -8.68 -7.20
CA ASP A 55 18.38 -8.81 -5.92
C ASP A 55 17.79 -7.86 -4.87
N PHE A 56 17.57 -6.59 -5.23
CA PHE A 56 17.00 -5.59 -4.33
C PHE A 56 15.58 -5.96 -3.90
N GLN A 57 14.77 -6.50 -4.82
CA GLN A 57 13.42 -7.00 -4.50
C GLN A 57 13.46 -8.11 -3.45
N GLN A 58 14.46 -9.01 -3.50
CA GLN A 58 14.60 -10.06 -2.48
C GLN A 58 14.89 -9.47 -1.09
N VAL A 59 15.62 -8.36 -1.00
CA VAL A 59 15.81 -7.64 0.27
C VAL A 59 14.50 -6.97 0.69
N LEU A 60 13.87 -6.22 -0.20
CA LEU A 60 12.68 -5.39 0.09
C LEU A 60 11.46 -6.21 0.49
N TYR A 61 11.27 -7.38 -0.12
CA TYR A 61 10.13 -8.27 0.15
C TYR A 61 10.41 -9.31 1.24
N SER A 62 11.59 -9.28 1.86
CA SER A 62 11.96 -10.19 2.94
C SER A 62 10.98 -10.08 4.11
N SER A 63 10.50 -11.23 4.60
CA SER A 63 9.78 -11.34 5.87
C SER A 63 10.71 -11.49 7.08
N THR A 64 12.01 -11.69 6.85
CA THR A 64 13.05 -11.76 7.88
C THR A 64 13.81 -10.44 7.95
N TYR A 65 14.56 -10.25 9.05
CA TYR A 65 15.36 -9.05 9.29
C TYR A 65 16.20 -8.69 8.04
N PRO A 66 16.00 -7.49 7.46
CA PRO A 66 16.50 -7.19 6.12
C PRO A 66 17.98 -6.79 6.09
N ASP A 67 18.59 -6.40 7.21
CA ASP A 67 19.97 -5.90 7.23
C ASP A 67 20.97 -6.90 6.67
N SER A 68 20.92 -8.17 7.09
CA SER A 68 21.87 -9.18 6.64
C SER A 68 21.81 -9.38 5.12
N ARG A 69 20.59 -9.36 4.55
CA ARG A 69 20.38 -9.41 3.10
C ARG A 69 20.86 -8.14 2.41
N MET A 70 20.68 -6.98 3.04
CA MET A 70 21.19 -5.70 2.51
C MET A 70 22.72 -5.67 2.52
N MET A 71 23.38 -6.20 3.55
CA MET A 71 24.85 -6.26 3.60
C MET A 71 25.40 -7.17 2.49
N ILE A 72 24.75 -8.31 2.23
CA ILE A 72 25.10 -9.19 1.10
C ILE A 72 24.90 -8.47 -0.23
N PHE A 73 23.77 -7.78 -0.39
CA PHE A 73 23.48 -6.96 -1.57
C PHE A 73 24.56 -5.90 -1.81
N LEU A 74 24.86 -5.09 -0.77
CA LEU A 74 25.84 -4.02 -0.86
C LEU A 74 27.24 -4.56 -1.16
N SER A 75 27.64 -5.65 -0.52
CA SER A 75 28.94 -6.31 -0.78
C SER A 75 29.07 -6.74 -2.24
N LYS A 76 28.06 -7.44 -2.79
CA LYS A 76 28.02 -7.86 -4.19
C LYS A 76 28.13 -6.65 -5.13
N TRP A 77 27.24 -5.67 -4.97
CA TRP A 77 27.12 -4.57 -5.92
C TRP A 77 28.23 -3.53 -5.79
N ARG A 78 28.90 -3.45 -4.63
CA ARG A 78 30.09 -2.63 -4.44
C ARG A 78 31.28 -3.16 -5.25
N GLN A 79 31.42 -4.47 -5.41
CA GLN A 79 32.45 -5.06 -6.30
C GLN A 79 32.18 -4.77 -7.78
N VAL A 80 30.91 -4.62 -8.17
CA VAL A 80 30.52 -4.32 -9.56
C VAL A 80 30.64 -2.84 -9.87
N ARG A 81 30.08 -1.98 -9.01
CA ARG A 81 30.04 -0.53 -9.18
C ARG A 81 29.89 0.15 -7.81
N PRO A 82 30.98 0.62 -7.17
CA PRO A 82 30.93 1.24 -5.85
C PRO A 82 29.90 2.36 -5.73
N ALA A 83 29.85 3.26 -6.72
CA ALA A 83 28.90 4.38 -6.72
C ALA A 83 27.42 3.97 -6.68
N PHE A 84 27.06 2.79 -7.24
CA PHE A 84 25.70 2.27 -7.11
C PHE A 84 25.43 1.75 -5.70
N ALA A 85 26.38 1.02 -5.12
CA ALA A 85 26.27 0.55 -3.74
C ALA A 85 26.18 1.74 -2.76
N ASP A 86 26.98 2.79 -2.93
CA ASP A 86 26.95 3.98 -2.08
C ASP A 86 25.62 4.74 -2.19
N TYR A 87 25.05 4.79 -3.39
CA TYR A 87 23.69 5.28 -3.58
C TYR A 87 22.68 4.44 -2.79
N VAL A 88 22.76 3.10 -2.86
CA VAL A 88 21.84 2.22 -2.14
C VAL A 88 22.01 2.33 -0.62
N ASP A 89 23.25 2.42 -0.16
CA ASP A 89 23.61 2.53 1.24
C ASP A 89 23.06 3.84 1.86
N SER A 90 23.34 4.97 1.20
CA SER A 90 22.90 6.29 1.66
C SER A 90 21.39 6.50 1.60
N GLN A 91 20.72 6.02 0.55
CA GLN A 91 19.29 6.26 0.36
C GLN A 91 18.42 5.19 1.02
N TRP A 92 18.78 3.92 0.89
CA TRP A 92 17.88 2.81 1.24
C TRP A 92 18.27 2.10 2.52
N TYR A 93 19.55 1.77 2.72
CA TYR A 93 20.00 1.10 3.95
C TYR A 93 19.91 2.04 5.16
N THR A 94 20.40 3.27 5.02
CA THR A 94 20.29 4.33 6.05
C THR A 94 18.83 4.58 6.49
N HIS A 95 17.86 4.24 5.64
CA HIS A 95 16.44 4.48 5.83
C HIS A 95 15.61 3.19 5.89
N ILE A 96 16.24 2.05 6.21
CA ILE A 96 15.62 0.73 6.11
C ILE A 96 14.38 0.56 6.99
N GLN A 97 14.30 1.30 8.11
CA GLN A 97 13.13 1.34 9.00
C GLN A 97 11.82 1.80 8.31
N HIS A 98 11.92 2.53 7.19
CA HIS A 98 10.75 2.98 6.42
C HIS A 98 10.18 1.87 5.50
N TRP A 99 10.79 0.69 5.47
CA TRP A 99 10.36 -0.41 4.63
C TRP A 99 9.18 -1.15 5.26
N SER A 100 8.03 -1.11 4.60
CA SER A 100 6.79 -1.64 5.18
C SER A 100 6.81 -3.15 5.38
N LYS A 101 7.58 -3.92 4.60
CA LYS A 101 7.37 -5.37 4.59
C LYS A 101 7.78 -6.07 5.89
N PHE A 102 8.92 -5.66 6.45
CA PHE A 102 9.45 -6.20 7.69
C PHE A 102 8.99 -5.38 8.90
N TYR A 103 9.14 -4.05 8.86
CA TYR A 103 8.91 -3.19 10.03
C TYR A 103 7.44 -2.89 10.32
N ARG A 104 6.51 -3.14 9.39
CA ARG A 104 5.08 -2.97 9.68
C ARG A 104 4.53 -4.22 10.35
N THR A 105 4.25 -4.09 11.64
CA THR A 105 3.63 -5.14 12.46
C THR A 105 2.11 -5.05 12.53
N THR A 106 1.51 -3.92 12.12
CA THR A 106 0.06 -3.70 12.16
C THR A 106 -0.66 -4.31 10.96
N ALA A 107 -1.92 -4.72 11.13
CA ALA A 107 -2.73 -5.26 10.04
C ALA A 107 -2.95 -4.22 8.93
N TYR A 108 -2.42 -4.49 7.74
CA TYR A 108 -2.41 -3.51 6.64
C TYR A 108 -3.16 -3.98 5.38
N GLN A 109 -3.85 -5.13 5.44
CA GLN A 109 -4.67 -5.68 4.34
C GLN A 109 -3.97 -5.74 2.96
N GLY A 110 -2.63 -5.86 2.94
CA GLY A 110 -1.86 -5.89 1.69
C GLY A 110 -1.63 -4.53 1.03
N ILE A 111 -1.89 -3.42 1.73
CA ILE A 111 -1.62 -2.06 1.27
C ILE A 111 -0.14 -1.73 1.47
N ASP A 112 0.71 -2.22 0.56
CA ASP A 112 2.15 -1.92 0.50
C ASP A 112 2.48 -0.76 -0.45
N THR A 113 1.46 -0.14 -1.04
CA THR A 113 1.59 0.99 -1.97
C THR A 113 0.61 2.10 -1.62
N ASN A 114 0.95 3.34 -1.98
CA ASN A 114 0.00 4.45 -1.99
C ASN A 114 -0.81 4.53 -3.29
N ASN A 115 -0.74 3.52 -4.17
CA ASN A 115 -1.40 3.50 -5.48
C ASN A 115 -2.91 3.78 -5.41
N TYR A 116 -3.58 3.40 -4.31
CA TYR A 116 -5.00 3.73 -4.13
C TYR A 116 -5.21 5.25 -4.04
N VAL A 117 -4.39 5.94 -3.24
CA VAL A 117 -4.41 7.40 -3.10
C VAL A 117 -4.03 8.06 -4.42
N GLU A 118 -3.02 7.55 -5.12
CA GLU A 118 -2.62 8.09 -6.43
C GLU A 118 -3.69 7.92 -7.50
N ALA A 119 -4.29 6.73 -7.58
CA ALA A 119 -5.39 6.46 -8.51
C ALA A 119 -6.59 7.36 -8.20
N TRP A 120 -6.89 7.57 -6.92
CA TRP A 120 -7.93 8.50 -6.51
C TRP A 120 -7.59 9.95 -6.86
N HIS A 121 -6.34 10.41 -6.65
CA HIS A 121 -5.89 11.72 -7.10
C HIS A 121 -5.99 11.88 -8.61
N ASN A 122 -5.68 10.86 -9.40
CA ASN A 122 -5.84 10.89 -10.85
C ASN A 122 -7.30 11.02 -11.25
N VAL A 123 -8.21 10.29 -10.59
CA VAL A 123 -9.66 10.44 -10.79
C VAL A 123 -10.12 11.84 -10.40
N LEU A 124 -9.65 12.37 -9.26
CA LEU A 124 -9.93 13.73 -8.80
C LEU A 124 -9.56 14.75 -9.86
N LYS A 125 -8.30 14.72 -10.31
CA LYS A 125 -7.73 15.64 -11.29
C LYS A 125 -8.31 15.52 -12.70
N SER A 126 -8.78 14.33 -13.09
CA SER A 126 -9.28 14.11 -14.46
C SER A 126 -10.80 14.27 -14.58
N ARG A 127 -11.55 13.94 -13.52
CA ARG A 127 -13.02 13.89 -13.59
C ARG A 127 -13.73 15.01 -12.84
N TYR A 128 -13.09 15.60 -11.84
CA TYR A 128 -13.74 16.60 -10.99
C TYR A 128 -13.07 17.96 -11.10
N LEU A 129 -11.74 17.99 -11.07
CA LEU A 129 -10.97 19.21 -11.29
C LEU A 129 -10.75 19.37 -12.79
N LYS A 130 -11.12 20.51 -13.37
CA LYS A 130 -10.87 20.77 -14.80
C LYS A 130 -9.37 21.00 -15.01
N PRO A 131 -8.69 20.30 -15.95
CA PRO A 131 -7.24 20.39 -16.12
C PRO A 131 -6.70 21.78 -16.47
N SER A 132 -7.54 22.65 -17.05
CA SER A 132 -7.13 23.96 -17.61
C SER A 132 -7.23 25.13 -16.62
N THR A 133 -7.76 24.94 -15.41
CA THR A 133 -8.01 26.04 -14.48
C THR A 133 -7.12 25.94 -13.25
N ARG A 134 -6.39 27.01 -12.93
CA ARG A 134 -5.84 27.20 -11.58
C ARG A 134 -7.02 27.46 -10.64
N LEU A 135 -7.59 26.39 -10.11
CA LEU A 135 -8.70 26.48 -9.16
C LEU A 135 -8.20 27.09 -7.85
N ARG A 136 -8.97 28.04 -7.33
CA ARG A 136 -8.75 28.55 -5.98
C ARG A 136 -9.14 27.49 -4.95
N ILE A 137 -8.59 27.60 -3.74
CA ILE A 137 -8.83 26.61 -2.68
C ILE A 137 -10.31 26.50 -2.30
N ASP A 138 -11.05 27.60 -2.30
CA ASP A 138 -12.48 27.65 -2.03
C ASP A 138 -13.30 26.90 -3.09
N GLU A 139 -12.97 27.06 -4.37
CA GLU A 139 -13.60 26.31 -5.46
C GLU A 139 -13.34 24.80 -5.34
N VAL A 140 -12.11 24.43 -4.97
CA VAL A 140 -11.76 23.03 -4.72
C VAL A 140 -12.59 22.46 -3.56
N ILE A 141 -12.67 23.19 -2.44
CA ILE A 141 -13.49 22.78 -1.27
C ILE A 141 -14.95 22.63 -1.67
N GLN A 142 -15.50 23.56 -2.45
CA GLN A 142 -16.88 23.47 -2.93
C GLN A 142 -17.11 22.21 -3.77
N ILE A 143 -16.22 21.89 -4.73
CA ILE A 143 -16.30 20.65 -5.51
C ILE A 143 -16.26 19.42 -4.60
N PHE A 144 -15.42 19.44 -3.57
CA PHE A 144 -15.34 18.36 -2.59
C PHE A 144 -16.67 18.16 -1.85
N CYS A 145 -17.23 19.22 -1.29
CA CYS A 145 -18.45 19.18 -0.48
C CYS A 145 -19.72 18.92 -1.29
N GLU A 146 -19.84 19.50 -2.48
CA GLU A 146 -21.11 19.47 -3.24
C GLU A 146 -21.16 18.35 -4.27
N VAL A 147 -20.01 17.83 -4.73
CA VAL A 147 -19.96 16.86 -5.83
C VAL A 147 -19.31 15.55 -5.41
N VAL A 148 -18.09 15.63 -4.86
CA VAL A 148 -17.30 14.42 -4.55
C VAL A 148 -17.92 13.67 -3.38
N GLU A 149 -18.07 14.31 -2.22
CA GLU A 149 -18.59 13.67 -1.00
C GLU A 149 -19.98 13.06 -1.24
N PRO A 150 -20.98 13.78 -1.79
CA PRO A 150 -22.34 13.24 -1.89
C PRO A 150 -22.40 12.02 -2.82
N LYS A 151 -21.58 12.01 -3.86
CA LYS A 151 -21.49 10.87 -4.79
C LYS A 151 -20.92 9.63 -4.12
N TYR A 152 -19.84 9.76 -3.36
CA TYR A 152 -19.26 8.62 -2.64
C TYR A 152 -20.16 8.17 -1.49
N SER A 153 -20.79 9.11 -0.77
CA SER A 153 -21.73 8.82 0.32
C SER A 153 -22.97 8.09 -0.19
N ARG A 154 -23.54 8.49 -1.33
CA ARG A 154 -24.63 7.75 -1.98
C ARG A 154 -24.21 6.33 -2.34
N LYS A 155 -23.01 6.15 -2.91
CA LYS A 155 -22.49 4.82 -3.26
C LYS A 155 -22.31 3.94 -2.01
N THR A 156 -21.79 4.50 -0.92
CA THR A 156 -21.65 3.79 0.36
C THR A 156 -23.01 3.41 0.92
N CYS A 157 -23.99 4.32 0.91
CA CYS A 157 -25.35 4.04 1.35
C CYS A 157 -26.01 2.91 0.53
N GLN A 158 -25.86 2.94 -0.80
CA GLN A 158 -26.36 1.86 -1.67
C GLN A 158 -25.74 0.50 -1.34
N VAL A 159 -24.44 0.46 -1.01
CA VAL A 159 -23.79 -0.79 -0.61
C VAL A 159 -24.29 -1.24 0.77
N ASN A 160 -24.39 -0.33 1.74
CA ASN A 160 -24.80 -0.64 3.10
C ASN A 160 -26.27 -1.09 3.21
N THR A 161 -27.13 -0.52 2.37
CA THR A 161 -28.55 -0.92 2.28
C THR A 161 -28.78 -2.19 1.46
N GLY A 162 -27.72 -2.77 0.88
CA GLY A 162 -27.82 -3.96 0.03
C GLY A 162 -28.32 -3.68 -1.38
N PHE A 163 -28.60 -2.43 -1.74
CA PHE A 163 -29.00 -2.03 -3.10
C PHE A 163 -27.91 -2.34 -4.14
N VAL A 164 -26.64 -2.21 -3.74
CA VAL A 164 -25.47 -2.62 -4.55
C VAL A 164 -24.63 -3.62 -3.77
N LYS A 165 -24.13 -4.66 -4.43
CA LYS A 165 -23.23 -5.63 -3.80
C LYS A 165 -21.88 -5.00 -3.47
N GLN A 166 -21.36 -5.29 -2.27
CA GLN A 166 -20.00 -4.90 -1.89
C GLN A 166 -18.98 -5.58 -2.82
N THR A 167 -18.09 -4.79 -3.41
CA THR A 167 -16.96 -5.32 -4.17
C THR A 167 -15.84 -5.71 -3.20
N THR A 168 -15.37 -6.95 -3.27
CA THR A 168 -14.25 -7.43 -2.47
C THR A 168 -12.93 -7.23 -3.20
N ASN A 169 -11.91 -6.74 -2.50
CA ASN A 169 -10.55 -6.66 -3.04
C ASN A 169 -9.89 -8.06 -3.11
N ARG A 170 -8.77 -8.21 -3.82
CA ARG A 170 -8.09 -9.51 -3.98
C ARG A 170 -7.72 -10.18 -2.64
N PHE A 171 -7.34 -9.40 -1.63
CA PHE A 171 -7.03 -9.90 -0.29
C PHE A 171 -8.28 -10.44 0.42
N GLN A 172 -9.38 -9.68 0.39
CA GLN A 172 -10.68 -10.09 0.92
C GLN A 172 -11.20 -11.33 0.19
N GLN A 173 -11.04 -11.41 -1.14
CA GLN A 173 -11.39 -12.61 -1.92
C GLN A 173 -10.52 -13.81 -1.53
N LYS A 174 -9.22 -13.63 -1.29
CA LYS A 174 -8.33 -14.71 -0.84
C LYS A 174 -8.67 -15.16 0.58
N ALA A 175 -8.97 -14.22 1.49
CA ALA A 175 -9.40 -14.51 2.85
C ALA A 175 -10.74 -15.25 2.85
N LYS A 176 -11.71 -14.80 2.04
CA LYS A 176 -13.00 -15.48 1.84
C LYS A 176 -12.79 -16.89 1.30
N ARG A 177 -12.01 -17.07 0.22
CA ARG A 177 -11.71 -18.41 -0.31
C ARG A 177 -11.05 -19.33 0.71
N ARG A 178 -10.15 -18.81 1.55
CA ARG A 178 -9.55 -19.58 2.66
C ARG A 178 -10.61 -19.96 3.69
N ALA A 179 -11.49 -19.05 4.07
CA ALA A 179 -12.58 -19.33 5.00
C ALA A 179 -13.55 -20.37 4.43
N ASP A 180 -13.94 -20.23 3.16
CA ASP A 180 -14.83 -21.16 2.46
C ASP A 180 -14.20 -22.56 2.29
N ALA A 181 -12.88 -22.64 2.19
CA ALA A 181 -12.14 -23.90 2.10
C ALA A 181 -11.97 -24.62 3.45
N ILE A 182 -12.25 -23.96 4.57
CA ILE A 182 -12.23 -24.63 5.88
C ILE A 182 -13.48 -25.52 5.97
N ALA A 183 -13.24 -26.84 6.01
CA ALA A 183 -14.30 -27.83 6.13
C ALA A 183 -15.07 -27.64 7.45
N LYS A 184 -16.40 -27.76 7.38
CA LYS A 184 -17.28 -27.66 8.55
C LYS A 184 -16.86 -28.63 9.67
N GLY A 185 -16.45 -29.85 9.32
CA GLY A 185 -15.97 -30.84 10.29
C GLY A 185 -14.67 -30.46 11.00
N TYR A 186 -13.79 -29.66 10.39
CA TYR A 186 -12.60 -29.14 11.06
C TYR A 186 -12.95 -28.06 12.09
N LEU A 187 -13.92 -27.19 11.77
CA LEU A 187 -14.41 -26.17 12.72
C LEU A 187 -15.07 -26.82 13.94
N GLU A 188 -15.84 -27.89 13.72
CA GLU A 188 -16.44 -28.69 14.79
C GLU A 188 -15.37 -29.36 15.67
N LEU A 189 -14.31 -29.92 15.07
CA LEU A 189 -13.21 -30.57 15.78
C LEU A 189 -12.44 -29.61 16.70
N ILE A 190 -12.27 -28.35 16.31
CA ILE A 190 -11.61 -27.32 17.13
C ILE A 190 -12.56 -26.60 18.10
N GLY A 191 -13.83 -27.03 18.17
CA GLY A 191 -14.85 -26.42 19.04
C GLY A 191 -15.32 -25.03 18.61
N ALA A 192 -15.07 -24.62 17.37
CA ALA A 192 -15.49 -23.32 16.86
C ALA A 192 -16.98 -23.32 16.48
N LYS A 193 -17.77 -22.40 17.09
CA LYS A 193 -19.18 -22.20 16.74
C LYS A 193 -19.33 -21.16 15.64
N VAL A 194 -20.03 -21.50 14.56
CA VAL A 194 -20.38 -20.55 13.48
C VAL A 194 -21.69 -19.86 13.82
N CYS A 195 -21.63 -18.59 14.22
CA CYS A 195 -22.82 -17.76 14.42
C CYS A 195 -23.19 -17.05 13.11
N ARG A 196 -24.41 -17.23 12.62
CA ARG A 196 -24.97 -16.43 11.52
C ARG A 196 -25.81 -15.30 12.11
N PHE A 197 -25.47 -14.06 11.76
CA PHE A 197 -26.26 -12.89 12.15
C PHE A 197 -27.28 -12.58 11.06
N ALA A 198 -28.55 -12.42 11.45
CA ALA A 198 -29.67 -12.17 10.53
C ALA A 198 -29.52 -10.89 9.69
N ASN A 199 -28.69 -9.95 10.12
CA ASN A 199 -28.52 -8.63 9.49
C ASN A 199 -27.36 -8.56 8.49
N HIS A 200 -26.71 -9.68 8.16
CA HIS A 200 -25.71 -9.68 7.11
C HIS A 200 -26.40 -9.94 5.77
N PRO A 201 -26.40 -9.00 4.80
CA PRO A 201 -27.07 -9.20 3.53
C PRO A 201 -26.39 -10.33 2.75
N THR A 202 -26.90 -11.55 2.90
CA THR A 202 -26.57 -12.68 2.05
C THR A 202 -27.24 -12.43 0.71
N GLY A 203 -26.47 -12.00 -0.28
CA GLY A 203 -26.92 -11.88 -1.68
C GLY A 203 -27.16 -13.24 -2.34
N VAL A 204 -28.03 -14.06 -1.76
CA VAL A 204 -28.62 -15.24 -2.39
C VAL A 204 -29.95 -14.80 -2.96
N ALA A 205 -30.01 -14.69 -4.28
CA ALA A 205 -31.27 -14.57 -4.99
C ALA A 205 -32.04 -15.88 -4.76
N GLU A 206 -33.14 -15.80 -4.03
CA GLU A 206 -34.16 -16.85 -4.08
C GLU A 206 -34.75 -16.85 -5.50
N GLY A 207 -34.51 -17.94 -6.21
CA GLY A 207 -35.19 -18.24 -7.46
C GLY A 207 -36.68 -18.33 -7.19
N ARG A 208 -37.46 -17.46 -7.83
CA ARG A 208 -38.89 -17.66 -7.98
C ARG A 208 -39.11 -18.54 -9.21
N LEU A 209 -39.78 -19.67 -8.99
CA LEU A 209 -40.62 -20.33 -9.99
C LEU A 209 -41.76 -19.39 -10.40
#